data_AF-A0A1F9P784-F1
#
_entry.id   AF-A0A1F9P784-F1
#
_cell.length_a   1.000
_cell.length_b   1.000
_cell.length_c   1.000
_cell.angle_alpha   90.00
_cell.angle_beta   90.00
_cell.angle_gamma   90.00
#
_symmetry.space_group_name_H-M   'P 1'
#
loop_
_entity.id
_entity.type
_entity.pdbx_description
1 polymer ?
#
loop_
_entity_poly.entity_id
_entity_poly.type
_entity_poly.pdbx_seq_one_letter_code
_entity_poly.pdbx_strand_id
1 'polypeptide(L)'
;MHCVSLKPGIDCTFMTKKGCSFNGGSCKPVVTECGGCDRVLGSNGNSFCASFPDPAVKWRRGACNLATHVKNEKKETAQKVNPLKASKRQAAGR
;
A
#
# COMPACT_ATOMS: atom_id res chain seq x y z
N MET A 1 -10.45 9.58 -9.24
CA MET A 1 -11.12 8.47 -9.97
C MET A 1 -11.75 7.60 -8.89
N HIS A 2 -13.07 7.73 -8.72
CA HIS A 2 -13.78 7.19 -7.57
C HIS A 2 -14.19 5.73 -7.79
N CYS A 3 -14.19 4.92 -6.73
CA CYS A 3 -14.77 3.57 -6.67
C CYS A 3 -16.30 3.64 -6.91
N VAL A 4 -16.74 3.81 -8.15
CA VAL A 4 -18.19 3.93 -8.46
C VAL A 4 -18.94 2.64 -8.09
N SER A 5 -18.25 1.50 -8.11
CA SER A 5 -18.86 0.16 -8.06
C SER A 5 -19.01 -0.43 -6.65
N LEU A 6 -18.26 0.06 -5.64
CA LEU A 6 -18.31 -0.49 -4.27
C LEU A 6 -18.91 0.49 -3.27
N LYS A 7 -18.55 1.78 -3.37
CA LYS A 7 -19.12 2.86 -2.55
C LYS A 7 -18.77 4.20 -3.19
N PRO A 8 -19.75 4.96 -3.73
CA PRO A 8 -19.47 6.26 -4.34
C PRO A 8 -18.86 7.18 -3.27
N GLY A 9 -17.67 7.71 -3.54
CA GLY A 9 -16.94 8.62 -2.64
C GLY A 9 -15.62 8.09 -2.07
N ILE A 10 -15.24 6.84 -2.37
CA ILE A 10 -13.91 6.33 -1.98
C ILE A 10 -12.97 6.36 -3.19
N ASP A 11 -11.76 6.87 -3.01
CA ASP A 11 -10.75 6.91 -4.07
C ASP A 11 -10.13 5.53 -4.29
N CYS A 12 -10.50 4.88 -5.39
CA CYS A 12 -9.85 3.68 -5.88
C CYS A 12 -9.40 3.94 -7.32
N THR A 13 -8.09 4.04 -7.53
CA THR A 13 -7.53 4.39 -8.85
C THR A 13 -7.68 3.28 -9.90
N PHE A 14 -7.96 2.05 -9.47
CA PHE A 14 -8.04 0.86 -10.32
C PHE A 14 -9.48 0.36 -10.58
N MET A 15 -10.50 0.92 -9.92
CA MET A 15 -11.90 0.59 -10.20
C MET A 15 -12.52 1.62 -11.12
N THR A 16 -13.06 1.15 -12.24
CA THR A 16 -13.80 1.96 -13.21
C THR A 16 -15.26 1.49 -13.26
N LYS A 17 -16.13 2.25 -13.95
CA LYS A 17 -17.52 1.82 -14.22
C LYS A 17 -17.61 0.47 -14.95
N LYS A 18 -16.56 0.08 -15.67
CA LYS A 18 -16.50 -1.17 -16.45
C LYS A 18 -15.89 -2.35 -15.68
N GLY A 19 -15.45 -2.14 -14.43
CA GLY A 19 -14.78 -3.16 -13.62
C GLY A 19 -13.37 -2.76 -13.21
N CYS A 20 -12.60 -3.75 -12.78
CA CYS A 20 -11.25 -3.56 -12.26
C CYS A 20 -10.23 -3.53 -13.41
N SER A 21 -9.29 -2.58 -13.41
CA SER A 21 -8.24 -2.49 -14.42
C SER A 21 -7.11 -3.53 -14.25
N PHE A 22 -7.29 -4.50 -13.36
CA PHE A 22 -6.30 -5.53 -13.04
C PHE A 22 -6.39 -6.71 -14.01
N ASN A 23 -5.31 -7.48 -14.14
CA ASN A 23 -5.21 -8.61 -15.07
C ASN A 23 -6.41 -9.56 -14.92
N GLY A 24 -7.20 -9.72 -15.99
CA GLY A 24 -8.44 -10.49 -15.99
C GLY A 24 -9.72 -9.69 -15.66
N GLY A 25 -9.65 -8.35 -15.64
CA GLY A 25 -10.81 -7.46 -15.52
C GLY A 25 -11.48 -7.43 -14.14
N SER A 26 -10.92 -8.16 -13.16
CA SER A 26 -11.56 -8.44 -11.88
C SER A 26 -10.61 -8.15 -10.71
N CYS A 27 -11.09 -7.44 -9.69
CA CYS A 27 -10.34 -7.21 -8.46
C CYS A 27 -10.44 -8.45 -7.55
N LYS A 28 -9.37 -8.74 -6.82
CA LYS A 28 -9.34 -9.84 -5.84
C LYS A 28 -9.74 -9.30 -4.46
N PRO A 29 -10.48 -10.10 -3.65
CA PRO A 29 -10.84 -9.71 -2.30
C PRO A 29 -9.60 -9.64 -1.40
N VAL A 30 -9.73 -8.96 -0.26
CA VAL A 30 -8.69 -8.90 0.78
C VAL A 30 -8.40 -10.26 1.37
N VAL A 31 -7.14 -10.44 1.76
CA VAL A 31 -6.66 -11.64 2.47
C VAL A 31 -6.85 -11.46 3.97
N THR A 32 -6.78 -12.56 4.73
CA THR A 32 -6.87 -12.55 6.20
C THR A 32 -5.85 -11.62 6.86
N GLU A 33 -4.65 -11.50 6.28
CA GLU A 33 -3.59 -10.60 6.74
C GLU A 33 -3.93 -9.11 6.61
N CYS A 34 -4.95 -8.75 5.81
CA CYS A 34 -5.43 -7.38 5.74
C CYS A 34 -6.33 -6.98 6.93
N GLY A 35 -6.65 -7.91 7.85
CA GLY A 35 -7.49 -7.66 9.00
C GLY A 35 -7.01 -6.48 9.84
N GLY A 36 -7.87 -5.49 10.04
CA GLY A 36 -7.55 -4.28 10.80
C GLY A 36 -6.81 -3.19 10.02
N CYS A 37 -6.66 -3.30 8.69
CA CYS A 37 -6.15 -2.21 7.86
C CYS A 37 -7.26 -1.21 7.48
N ASP A 38 -7.03 0.09 7.70
CA ASP A 38 -8.01 1.16 7.42
C ASP A 38 -8.35 1.31 5.92
N ARG A 39 -7.50 0.71 5.06
CA ARG A 39 -7.66 0.72 3.61
C ARG A 39 -8.59 -0.38 3.12
N VAL A 40 -9.10 -1.25 3.98
CA VAL A 40 -10.05 -2.29 3.61
C VAL A 40 -11.44 -1.67 3.50
N LEU A 41 -12.03 -1.78 2.32
CA LEU A 41 -13.36 -1.29 2.00
C LEU A 41 -14.31 -2.46 1.84
N GLY A 42 -15.39 -2.45 2.61
CA GLY A 42 -16.45 -3.44 2.53
C GLY A 42 -16.97 -3.83 3.91
N SER A 43 -18.21 -4.28 3.96
CA SER A 43 -18.79 -4.95 5.12
C SER A 43 -19.49 -6.21 4.62
N ASN A 44 -19.13 -7.35 5.20
CA ASN A 44 -19.69 -8.68 4.98
C ASN A 44 -19.57 -9.26 3.55
N GLY A 45 -18.52 -10.08 3.35
CA GLY A 45 -18.41 -11.04 2.24
C GLY A 45 -17.47 -10.62 1.11
N ASN A 46 -17.51 -9.35 0.70
CA ASN A 46 -16.73 -8.84 -0.44
C ASN A 46 -15.89 -7.61 -0.04
N SER A 47 -14.91 -7.83 0.83
CA SER A 47 -13.97 -6.77 1.24
C SER A 47 -12.84 -6.63 0.22
N PHE A 48 -12.53 -5.40 -0.17
CA PHE A 48 -11.48 -5.06 -1.14
C PHE A 48 -10.50 -4.05 -0.57
N CYS A 49 -9.28 -3.98 -1.10
CA CYS A 49 -8.31 -2.97 -0.70
C CYS A 49 -8.49 -1.71 -1.53
N ALA A 50 -8.66 -0.53 -0.91
CA ALA A 50 -8.82 0.76 -1.59
C ALA A 50 -7.61 1.16 -2.47
N SER A 51 -6.43 0.65 -2.12
CA SER A 51 -5.16 1.07 -2.74
C SER A 51 -4.62 0.09 -3.76
N PHE A 52 -5.07 -1.17 -3.76
CA PHE A 52 -4.53 -2.18 -4.67
C PHE A 52 -5.59 -3.22 -5.08
N PRO A 53 -5.65 -3.60 -6.36
CA PRO A 53 -6.65 -4.55 -6.85
C PRO A 53 -6.37 -6.01 -6.47
N ASP A 54 -5.12 -6.36 -6.14
CA ASP A 54 -4.72 -7.70 -5.67
C ASP A 54 -3.90 -7.61 -4.38
N PRO A 55 -4.56 -7.67 -3.21
CA PRO A 55 -3.87 -7.58 -1.93
C PRO A 55 -2.95 -8.78 -1.67
N ALA A 56 -3.25 -9.98 -2.17
CA ALA A 56 -2.43 -11.18 -1.91
C ALA A 56 -1.00 -11.04 -2.45
N VAL A 57 -0.82 -10.35 -3.59
CA VAL A 57 0.51 -10.11 -4.18
C VAL A 57 1.38 -9.23 -3.27
N LYS A 58 0.77 -8.30 -2.53
CA LYS A 58 1.50 -7.43 -1.60
C LYS A 58 2.02 -8.17 -0.37
N TRP A 59 1.35 -9.23 0.04
CA TRP A 59 1.75 -10.05 1.19
C TRP A 59 2.69 -11.20 0.81
N ARG A 60 2.74 -11.60 -0.46
CA ARG A 60 3.56 -12.73 -0.93
C ARG A 60 5.05 -12.62 -0.57
N ARG A 61 5.60 -11.40 -0.51
CA ARG A 61 7.02 -11.15 -0.22
C ARG A 61 7.28 -10.62 1.20
N GLY A 62 6.30 -10.73 2.09
CA GLY A 62 6.34 -10.18 3.45
C GLY A 62 5.22 -9.17 3.70
N ALA A 63 5.30 -8.44 4.82
CA ALA A 63 4.25 -7.50 5.21
C ALA A 63 3.94 -6.45 4.13
N CYS A 64 2.66 -6.22 3.87
CA CYS A 64 2.23 -5.21 2.91
C CYS A 64 2.77 -3.83 3.28
N ASN A 65 3.41 -3.16 2.32
CA ASN A 65 4.02 -1.83 2.52
C ASN A 65 3.01 -0.69 2.77
N LEU A 66 1.71 -0.98 2.67
CA LEU A 66 0.60 -0.04 2.88
C LEU A 66 -0.26 -0.44 4.09
N ALA A 67 0.08 -1.52 4.79
CA ALA A 67 -0.66 -1.96 5.97
C ALA A 67 -0.55 -0.91 7.07
N THR A 68 -1.66 -0.31 7.47
CA THR A 68 -1.68 0.69 8.55
C THR A 68 -1.56 0.05 9.93
N HIS A 69 -1.98 -1.22 10.05
CA HIS A 69 -1.89 -2.00 11.28
C HIS A 69 -0.50 -2.61 11.50
N VAL A 70 0.27 -2.90 10.43
CA VAL A 70 1.64 -3.41 10.58
C VAL A 70 2.57 -2.23 10.77
N LYS A 71 2.92 -1.97 12.03
CA LYS A 71 4.05 -1.12 12.37
C LYS A 71 5.31 -1.89 11.99
N ASN A 72 5.71 -1.78 10.72
CA ASN A 72 7.01 -2.27 10.31
C ASN A 72 8.02 -1.35 10.98
N GLU A 73 8.59 -1.81 12.09
CA GLU A 73 9.74 -1.17 12.70
C GLU A 73 10.83 -1.16 11.64
N LYS A 74 10.87 -0.09 10.85
CA LYS A 74 12.08 0.33 10.17
C LYS A 74 13.05 0.51 11.31
N LYS A 75 13.85 -0.53 11.58
CA LYS A 75 15.19 -0.34 12.10
C LYS A 75 15.79 0.64 11.12
N GLU A 76 15.72 1.92 11.46
CA GLU A 76 16.69 2.89 11.03
C GLU A 76 18.00 2.25 11.44
N THR A 77 18.59 1.47 10.54
CA THR A 77 20.01 1.24 10.54
C THR A 77 20.54 2.65 10.45
N ALA A 78 20.78 3.24 11.63
CA ALA A 78 21.44 4.50 11.80
C ALA A 78 22.65 4.39 10.90
N GLN A 79 22.55 4.99 9.71
CA GLN A 79 23.64 5.01 8.78
C GLN A 79 24.67 5.79 9.56
N LYS A 80 25.66 5.08 10.11
CA LYS A 80 26.87 5.67 10.67
C LYS A 80 27.54 6.36 9.50
N VAL A 81 27.05 7.56 9.18
CA VAL A 81 27.70 8.46 8.25
C VAL A 81 28.98 8.81 8.97
N ASN A 82 30.08 8.26 8.47
CA ASN A 82 31.39 8.53 9.00
C ASN A 82 31.62 10.05 8.94
N PRO A 83 32.04 10.72 10.03
CA PRO A 83 32.12 12.19 10.09
C PRO A 83 32.92 12.82 8.94
N LEU A 84 33.91 12.10 8.38
CA LEU A 84 34.66 12.52 7.18
C LEU A 84 33.77 12.65 5.93
N LYS A 85 32.75 11.79 5.77
CA LYS A 85 31.81 11.80 4.65
C LYS A 85 30.75 12.89 4.80
N ALA A 86 30.42 13.30 6.03
CA ALA A 86 29.56 14.46 6.30
C ALA A 86 30.30 15.78 6.00
N SER A 87 31.56 15.90 6.45
CA SER A 87 32.38 17.09 6.22
C SER A 87 32.65 17.33 4.73
N LYS A 88 32.95 16.27 3.96
CA LYS A 88 33.16 16.38 2.50
C LYS A 88 31.89 16.79 1.73
N ARG A 89 30.70 16.44 2.23
CA ARG A 89 29.42 16.86 1.63
C ARG A 89 29.09 18.32 1.92
N GLN A 90 29.51 18.85 3.07
CA GLN A 90 29.35 20.27 3.39
C GLN A 90 30.30 21.16 2.58
N ALA A 91 31.50 20.67 2.28
CA ALA A 91 32.48 21.41 1.48
C ALA A 91 32.16 21.45 -0.04
N ALA A 92 31.49 20.42 -0.57
CA ALA A 92 31.16 20.34 -2.01
C ALA A 92 29.90 21.12 -2.41
N GLY A 93 29.19 21.74 -1.46
CA GLY A 93 27.99 22.56 -1.69
C GLY A 93 28.25 24.07 -1.63
N ARG A 94 29.51 24.50 -1.63
CA ARG A 94 29.91 25.91 -1.66
C ARG A 94 30.66 26.24 -2.94
#